data_AF-A0A5C5FQP6-F1
#
_entry.id   AF-A0A5C5FQP6-F1
#
_cell.length_a   1.000
_cell.length_b   1.000
_cell.length_c   1.000
_cell.angle_alpha   90.00
_cell.angle_beta   90.00
_cell.angle_gamma   90.00
#
_symmetry.space_group_name_H-M   'P 1'
#
loop_
_entity.id
_entity.type
_entity.pdbx_description
1 polymer ?
#
loop_
_entity_poly.entity_id
_entity_poly.type
_entity_poly.pdbx_seq_one_letter_code
_entity_poly.pdbx_strand_id
1 'polypeptide(L)' 'TQPKPRKRKELPELNEDDLEESFVRGSGPGGQATNKTSNACSLIHRPTGLRVHCHETRSRESNRKLARRILREKV' A
#
# COMPACT_ATOMS: atom_id res chain seq x y z
N THR A 1 14.05 17.56 32.02
CA THR A 1 14.05 16.36 31.15
C THR A 1 13.96 16.81 29.70
N GLN A 2 15.05 16.71 28.93
CA GLN A 2 15.08 17.16 27.53
C GLN A 2 14.24 16.21 26.65
N PRO A 3 13.31 16.72 25.82
CA PRO A 3 12.58 15.87 24.87
C PRO A 3 13.54 15.42 23.77
N LYS A 4 13.68 14.11 23.59
CA LYS A 4 14.52 13.54 22.53
C LYS A 4 14.00 14.00 21.16
N PRO A 5 14.86 14.48 20.25
CA PRO A 5 14.42 14.88 18.92
C PRO A 5 13.81 13.67 18.22
N ARG A 6 12.53 13.78 17.86
CA ARG A 6 11.87 12.81 16.98
C ARG A 6 12.66 12.83 15.68
N LYS A 7 13.52 11.82 15.47
CA LYS A 7 14.35 11.70 14.25
C LYS A 7 13.47 12.05 13.06
N ARG A 8 13.81 13.12 12.33
CA ARG A 8 13.29 13.35 10.99
C ARG A 8 13.65 12.08 10.24
N LYS A 9 12.64 11.28 9.91
CA LYS A 9 12.82 10.00 9.24
C LYS A 9 13.51 10.35 7.91
N GLU A 10 14.81 10.12 7.84
CA GLU A 10 15.54 10.13 6.58
C GLU A 10 14.78 9.16 5.69
N LEU A 11 14.12 9.70 4.66
CA LEU A 11 13.26 8.96 3.76
C LEU A 11 14.11 7.82 3.21
N PRO A 12 13.89 6.56 3.64
CA PRO A 12 14.76 5.48 3.24
C PRO A 12 14.56 5.19 1.75
N GLU A 13 15.61 4.72 1.08
CA GLU A 13 15.49 4.28 -0.31
C GLU A 13 14.37 3.26 -0.45
N LEU A 14 13.44 3.52 -1.37
CA LEU A 14 12.33 2.63 -1.66
C LEU A 14 12.84 1.47 -2.53
N ASN A 15 13.35 0.42 -1.89
CA ASN A 15 13.71 -0.81 -2.56
C ASN A 15 12.48 -1.66 -2.84
N GLU A 16 12.38 -2.23 -4.04
CA GLU A 16 11.25 -3.11 -4.39
C GLU A 16 11.24 -4.41 -3.59
N ASP A 17 12.39 -4.87 -3.09
CA ASP A 17 12.54 -6.09 -2.27
C ASP A 17 11.95 -5.94 -0.85
N ASP A 18 11.88 -4.70 -0.37
CA ASP A 18 11.30 -4.32 0.92
C ASP A 18 9.77 -4.12 0.86
N LEU A 19 9.20 -4.23 -0.34
CA LEU A 19 7.76 -4.09 -0.58
C LEU A 19 7.06 -5.44 -0.47
N GLU A 20 6.07 -5.50 0.41
CA GLU A 20 5.18 -6.63 0.51
C GLU A 20 3.85 -6.29 -0.16
N GLU A 21 3.59 -6.93 -1.31
CA GLU A 21 2.33 -6.81 -2.04
C GLU A 21 1.36 -7.94 -1.68
N SER A 22 0.11 -7.59 -1.44
CA SER A 22 -0.95 -8.53 -1.09
C SER A 22 -2.26 -8.12 -1.75
N PHE A 23 -2.91 -9.07 -2.42
CA PHE A 23 -4.20 -8.82 -3.06
C PHE A 23 -5.32 -9.30 -2.16
N VAL A 24 -6.26 -8.41 -1.85
CA VAL A 24 -7.41 -8.72 -1.01
C VAL A 24 -8.68 -8.74 -1.84
N ARG A 25 -9.61 -9.60 -1.45
CA ARG A 25 -10.97 -9.59 -2.01
C ARG A 25 -11.75 -8.50 -1.31
N GLY A 26 -12.54 -7.75 -2.09
CA GLY A 26 -13.58 -6.91 -1.51
C GLY A 26 -14.48 -7.81 -0.66
N SER A 27 -14.61 -7.51 0.62
CA SER A 27 -15.51 -8.21 1.53
C SER A 27 -16.53 -7.20 2.02
N GLY A 28 -17.67 -7.12 1.35
CA GLY A 28 -18.77 -6.24 1.71
C GLY A 28 -20.10 -6.72 1.14
N PRO A 29 -21.25 -6.25 1.64
CA PRO A 29 -22.57 -6.64 1.15
C PRO A 29 -22.91 -6.14 -0.27
N GLY A 30 -21.95 -5.54 -0.99
CA GLY A 30 -22.16 -4.90 -2.29
C GLY A 30 -21.73 -5.77 -3.48
N GLY A 31 -22.72 -6.28 -4.21
CA GLY A 31 -22.63 -6.60 -5.64
C GLY A 31 -21.78 -7.82 -6.03
N GLN A 32 -22.37 -8.69 -6.86
CA GLN A 32 -21.73 -9.93 -7.35
C GLN A 32 -20.37 -9.72 -8.04
N ALA A 33 -20.07 -8.50 -8.52
CA ALA A 33 -18.84 -8.18 -9.25
C ALA A 33 -17.66 -7.82 -8.33
N THR A 34 -17.89 -7.05 -7.26
CA THR A 34 -16.82 -6.55 -6.38
C THR A 34 -16.29 -7.65 -5.46
N ASN A 35 -17.18 -8.55 -4.98
CA ASN A 35 -16.78 -9.66 -4.11
C ASN A 35 -16.05 -10.81 -4.84
N LYS A 36 -16.24 -10.95 -6.16
CA LYS A 36 -15.59 -12.02 -6.94
C LYS A 36 -14.16 -11.70 -7.34
N THR A 37 -13.79 -10.42 -7.42
CA THR A 37 -12.51 -10.02 -8.00
C THR A 37 -11.53 -9.59 -6.92
N SER A 38 -10.43 -10.32 -6.74
CA SER A 38 -9.29 -9.93 -5.88
C SER A 38 -8.47 -8.80 -6.51
N ASN A 39 -9.09 -7.67 -6.82
CA ASN A 39 -8.43 -6.55 -7.50
C ASN A 39 -7.82 -5.51 -6.53
N ALA A 40 -8.25 -5.48 -5.27
CA ALA A 40 -7.72 -4.55 -4.29
C ALA A 40 -6.27 -4.93 -3.93
N CYS A 41 -5.36 -3.96 -4.03
CA CYS A 41 -3.95 -4.14 -3.77
C CYS A 41 -3.58 -3.47 -2.45
N SER A 42 -3.02 -4.23 -1.51
CA SER A 42 -2.37 -3.73 -0.31
C SER A 42 -0.86 -3.82 -0.51
N LEU A 43 -0.15 -2.72 -0.26
CA LEU A 43 1.30 -2.64 -0.36
C LEU A 43 1.86 -2.15 0.97
N ILE A 44 2.84 -2.85 1.52
CA ILE A 44 3.48 -2.53 2.79
C ILE A 44 4.98 -2.34 2.56
N HIS A 45 5.54 -1.25 3.06
CA HIS A 45 6.98 -1.05 3.11
C HIS A 45 7.48 -1.48 4.49
N ARG A 46 8.16 -2.63 4.55
CA ARG A 46 8.65 -3.24 5.79
C ARG A 46 9.54 -2.32 6.63
N PRO A 47 10.55 -1.61 6.06
CA PRO A 47 11.47 -0.82 6.88
C PRO A 47 10.83 0.47 7.43
N THR A 48 9.88 1.09 6.73
CA THR A 48 9.18 2.29 7.25
C THR A 48 7.94 1.97 8.07
N GLY A 49 7.35 0.79 7.86
CA GLY A 49 6.04 0.39 8.39
C GLY A 49 4.87 1.08 7.68
N LEU A 50 5.09 1.72 6.52
CA LEU A 50 4.02 2.39 5.77
C LEU A 50 3.18 1.36 5.02
N ARG A 51 1.86 1.45 5.18
CA ARG A 51 0.89 0.61 4.47
C ARG A 51 0.00 1.47 3.60
N VAL A 52 -0.09 1.09 2.33
CA VAL A 52 -0.97 1.69 1.32
C VAL A 52 -1.97 0.64 0.86
N HIS A 53 -3.21 1.06 0.67
CA HIS A 53 -4.26 0.24 0.09
C HIS A 53 -4.83 0.98 -1.11
N CYS A 54 -4.95 0.29 -2.24
CA CYS A 54 -5.48 0.85 -3.48
C CYS A 54 -6.56 -0.06 -4.06
N HIS A 55 -7.75 0.52 -4.26
CA HIS A 55 -8.90 -0.12 -4.90
C HIS A 55 -9.65 0.94 -5.73
N GLU A 56 -8.96 1.44 -6.76
CA GLU A 56 -9.49 2.45 -7.69
C GLU A 56 -10.17 1.80 -8.90
N THR A 57 -9.57 0.73 -9.43
CA THR A 57 -9.99 0.11 -10.69
C THR A 57 -10.33 -1.36 -10.50
N ARG A 58 -11.05 -1.92 -11.48
CA ARG A 58 -11.31 -3.36 -11.54
C ARG A 58 -10.07 -4.21 -11.85
N SER A 59 -8.96 -3.59 -12.27
CA SER A 59 -7.75 -4.26 -12.73
C SER A 59 -6.68 -4.28 -11.64
N ARG A 60 -6.23 -5.48 -11.27
CA ARG A 60 -5.21 -5.68 -10.22
C ARG A 60 -3.88 -4.97 -10.53
N GLU A 61 -3.47 -4.94 -11.79
CA GLU A 61 -2.20 -4.36 -12.22
C GLU A 61 -2.21 -2.83 -12.15
N SER A 62 -3.32 -2.21 -12.53
CA SER A 62 -3.52 -0.77 -12.38
C SER A 62 -3.49 -0.38 -10.91
N ASN A 63 -4.18 -1.13 -10.05
CA ASN A 63 -4.16 -0.90 -8.60
C ASN A 63 -2.76 -1.12 -8.00
N ARG A 64 -1.99 -2.10 -8.50
CA ARG A 64 -0.58 -2.30 -8.09
C ARG A 64 0.29 -1.09 -8.42
N LYS A 65 0.20 -0.58 -9.66
CA LYS A 65 0.96 0.60 -10.11
C LYS A 65 0.59 1.85 -9.32
N LEU A 66 -0.69 2.07 -9.08
CA LEU A 66 -1.18 3.17 -8.25
C LEU A 66 -0.67 3.05 -6.81
N ALA A 67 -0.77 1.86 -6.19
CA ALA A 67 -0.28 1.62 -4.83
C ALA A 67 1.22 1.92 -4.71
N ARG A 68 2.05 1.45 -5.67
CA ARG A 68 3.49 1.74 -5.71
C ARG A 68 3.78 3.23 -5.85
N ARG A 69 3.04 3.93 -6.71
CA ARG A 69 3.18 5.39 -6.89
C ARG A 69 2.87 6.14 -5.59
N ILE A 70 1.73 5.85 -4.97
CA ILE A 70 1.29 6.49 -3.72
C ILE A 70 2.29 6.22 -2.59
N LEU A 71 2.80 4.99 -2.51
CA LEU A 71 3.79 4.63 -1.51
C LEU A 71 5.11 5.38 -1.72
N ARG A 72 5.57 5.50 -2.97
CA ARG A 72 6.77 6.29 -3.33
C ARG A 72 6.61 7.77 -3.02
N GLU A 73 5.41 8.33 -3.18
CA GLU A 73 5.13 9.73 -2.83
C GLU A 73 5.06 9.98 -1.31
N LYS A 74 4.85 8.93 -0.51
CA LYS A 74 4.77 9.01 0.96
C LYS A 74 6.07 8.65 1.68
N VAL A 75 6.96 7.90 1.02
CA VAL A 75 8.25 7.44 1.58
C VAL A 75 9.28 8.53 1.62
#